data_AF-A0A9J7IUH4-F1
#
_entry.id   AF-A0A9J7IUH4-F1
#
_cell.length_a   1.000
_cell.length_b   1.000
_cell.length_c   1.000
_cell.angle_alpha   90.00
_cell.angle_beta   90.00
_cell.angle_gamma   90.00
#
_symmetry.space_group_name_H-M   'P 1'
#
loop_
_entity.id
_entity.type
_entity.pdbx_description
1 polymer ?
#
loop_
_entity_poly.entity_id
_entity_poly.type
_entity_poly.pdbx_seq_one_letter_code
_entity_poly.pdbx_strand_id
1 'polypeptide(L)'
;MSKLFVIVLVTTYWVYFIHSEVVKREVCKENEISVECAHCGPKTCEDLGHPVPCGGATSLCRPECVCIDGMVRDTNGTCIPKKDCLSCAGDFNATSGCGNYCGRSCSDYKEVNKTCYSGCRYNSCDCKPDYVYHDGLKVCVLPEDC
;
A
#
# COMPACT_ATOMS: atom_id res chain seq x y z
N MET A 1 38.75 25.86 -42.08
CA MET A 1 37.31 25.46 -42.04
C MET A 1 37.07 24.16 -41.27
N SER A 2 37.96 23.17 -41.31
CA SER A 2 37.75 21.87 -40.63
C SER A 2 37.75 21.91 -39.09
N LYS A 3 38.69 22.62 -38.43
CA LYS A 3 38.83 22.58 -36.95
C LYS A 3 37.64 23.17 -36.19
N LEU A 4 37.08 24.29 -36.67
CA LEU A 4 35.93 24.93 -36.03
C LEU A 4 34.68 24.04 -36.13
N PHE A 5 34.47 23.40 -37.28
CA PHE A 5 33.36 22.47 -37.50
C PHE A 5 33.44 21.24 -36.58
N VAL A 6 34.66 20.70 -36.39
CA VAL A 6 34.91 19.59 -35.46
C VAL A 6 34.62 20.00 -34.02
N ILE A 7 35.07 21.20 -33.60
CA ILE A 7 34.80 21.71 -32.24
C ILE A 7 33.29 21.87 -32.03
N VAL A 8 32.56 22.43 -32.99
CA VAL A 8 31.10 22.60 -32.89
C VAL A 8 30.41 21.25 -32.74
N LEU A 9 30.73 20.26 -33.58
CA LEU A 9 30.13 18.92 -33.50
C LEU A 9 30.43 18.19 -32.19
N VAL A 10 31.65 18.34 -31.66
CA VAL A 10 32.01 17.76 -30.36
C VAL A 10 31.22 18.46 -29.25
N THR A 11 31.17 19.80 -29.23
CA THR A 11 30.43 20.53 -28.19
C THR A 11 28.93 20.26 -28.23
N THR A 12 28.31 20.17 -29.42
CA THR A 12 26.88 19.85 -29.51
C THR A 12 26.61 18.41 -29.10
N TYR A 13 27.46 17.45 -29.48
CA TYR A 13 27.35 16.07 -29.02
C TYR A 13 27.48 15.96 -27.49
N TRP A 14 28.46 16.65 -26.90
CA TRP A 14 28.65 16.71 -25.44
C TRP A 14 27.45 17.35 -24.74
N VAL A 15 26.91 18.45 -25.26
CA VAL A 15 25.70 19.08 -24.70
C VAL A 15 24.48 18.16 -24.83
N TYR A 16 24.35 17.43 -25.94
CA TYR A 16 23.28 16.45 -26.16
C TYR A 16 23.41 15.25 -25.22
N PHE A 17 24.63 14.79 -24.95
CA PHE A 17 24.90 13.70 -24.00
C PHE A 17 24.61 14.13 -22.55
N ILE A 18 24.83 15.40 -22.19
CA ILE A 18 24.51 15.95 -20.87
C ILE A 18 23.00 16.23 -20.72
N HIS A 19 22.31 16.68 -21.77
CA HIS A 19 20.84 16.91 -21.76
C HIS A 19 20.02 15.66 -22.07
N SER A 20 20.66 14.52 -22.37
CA SER A 20 19.95 13.25 -22.39
C SER A 20 19.66 12.88 -20.95
N GLU A 21 18.50 13.29 -20.47
CA GLU A 21 17.89 12.77 -19.26
C GLU A 21 17.60 11.28 -19.50
N VAL A 22 18.64 10.45 -19.42
CA VAL A 22 18.47 9.05 -19.10
C VAL A 22 17.87 9.08 -17.72
N VAL A 23 16.54 8.97 -17.64
CA VAL A 23 15.77 8.82 -16.40
C VAL A 23 16.56 7.84 -15.55
N LYS A 24 17.23 8.35 -14.52
CA LYS A 24 18.07 7.54 -13.66
C LYS A 24 17.10 6.58 -12.98
N ARG A 25 17.03 5.35 -13.49
CA ARG A 25 16.19 4.30 -12.92
C ARG A 25 16.66 4.14 -11.47
N GLU A 26 15.86 4.64 -10.54
CA GLU A 26 16.15 4.49 -9.12
C GLU A 26 16.22 3.00 -8.82
N VAL A 27 17.33 2.59 -8.23
CA VAL A 27 17.45 1.23 -7.71
C VAL A 27 16.70 1.21 -6.39
N CYS A 28 15.56 0.53 -6.36
CA CYS A 28 14.73 0.41 -5.18
C CYS A 28 15.38 -0.49 -4.13
N LYS A 29 14.93 -0.34 -2.87
CA LYS A 29 15.38 -1.21 -1.78
C LYS A 29 14.77 -2.60 -1.92
N GLU A 30 15.16 -3.51 -1.03
CA GLU A 30 14.53 -4.82 -0.94
C GLU A 30 13.01 -4.68 -0.73
N ASN A 31 12.23 -5.57 -1.35
CA ASN A 31 10.76 -5.57 -1.33
C ASN A 31 10.08 -4.32 -1.90
N GLU A 32 10.80 -3.57 -2.73
CA GLU A 32 10.26 -2.42 -3.48
C GLU A 32 10.40 -2.63 -4.99
N ILE A 33 9.49 -2.02 -5.75
CA ILE A 33 9.49 -1.97 -7.22
C ILE A 33 9.41 -0.52 -7.70
N SER A 34 10.10 -0.21 -8.79
CA SER A 34 9.99 1.09 -9.44
C SER A 34 8.70 1.14 -10.25
N VAL A 35 7.83 2.10 -9.95
CA VAL A 35 6.62 2.39 -10.72
C VAL A 35 6.77 3.75 -11.40
N GLU A 36 6.25 3.89 -12.62
CA GLU A 36 6.42 5.14 -13.37
C GLU A 36 5.45 6.23 -12.92
N CYS A 37 4.16 5.92 -12.72
CA CYS A 37 3.14 6.94 -12.51
C CYS A 37 2.10 6.66 -11.41
N ALA A 38 1.64 5.42 -11.28
CA ALA A 38 0.50 5.13 -10.42
C ALA A 38 0.71 3.85 -9.66
N HIS A 39 0.51 3.95 -8.34
CA HIS A 39 0.37 2.81 -7.44
C HIS A 39 -0.81 3.10 -6.50
N CYS A 40 -1.71 2.13 -6.42
CA CYS A 40 -2.96 2.24 -5.68
C CYS A 40 -2.92 1.37 -4.43
N GLY A 41 -3.51 1.89 -3.36
CA GLY A 41 -3.67 1.15 -2.10
C GLY A 41 -2.86 1.73 -0.96
N PRO A 42 -2.94 1.10 0.22
CA PRO A 42 -2.23 1.54 1.41
C PRO A 42 -0.72 1.54 1.14
N LYS A 43 -0.06 2.65 1.47
CA LYS A 43 1.40 2.79 1.32
C LYS A 43 2.11 2.51 2.63
N THR A 44 1.44 2.77 3.75
CA THR A 44 1.95 2.64 5.12
C THR A 44 1.02 1.75 5.97
N CYS A 45 1.50 1.28 7.11
CA CYS A 45 0.65 0.55 8.06
C CYS A 45 -0.54 1.39 8.53
N GLU A 46 -0.36 2.70 8.65
CA GLU A 46 -1.38 3.66 9.08
C GLU A 46 -2.51 3.82 8.05
N ASP A 47 -2.25 3.48 6.79
CA ASP A 47 -3.26 3.52 5.72
C ASP A 47 -4.20 2.30 5.72
N LEU A 48 -3.86 1.24 6.46
CA LEU A 48 -4.65 0.00 6.49
C LEU A 48 -6.03 0.23 7.12
N GLY A 49 -7.07 -0.29 6.47
CA GLY A 49 -8.45 -0.13 6.94
C GLY A 49 -9.10 1.21 6.57
N HIS A 50 -8.36 2.10 5.91
CA HIS A 50 -8.83 3.42 5.48
C HIS A 50 -8.99 3.50 3.95
N PRO A 51 -9.85 4.39 3.44
CA PRO A 51 -9.91 4.65 2.00
C PRO A 51 -8.63 5.39 1.57
N VAL A 52 -7.85 4.77 0.68
CA VAL A 52 -6.60 5.36 0.18
C VAL A 52 -6.77 5.77 -1.28
N PRO A 53 -6.61 7.05 -1.62
CA PRO A 53 -6.69 7.49 -3.00
C PRO A 53 -5.50 6.96 -3.81
N CYS A 54 -5.73 6.60 -5.07
CA CYS A 54 -4.64 6.30 -6.00
C CYS A 54 -3.83 7.58 -6.27
N GLY A 55 -2.52 7.53 -6.04
CA GLY A 55 -1.61 8.59 -6.47
C GLY A 55 -1.53 8.63 -8.01
N GLY A 56 -1.46 9.83 -8.59
CA GLY A 56 -1.23 10.03 -10.03
C GLY A 56 -2.45 10.37 -10.88
N ALA A 57 -3.67 10.42 -10.32
CA ALA A 57 -4.87 10.80 -11.07
C ALA A 57 -4.94 12.31 -11.40
N THR A 58 -4.24 13.16 -10.65
CA THR A 58 -4.31 14.64 -10.77
C THR A 58 -2.96 15.37 -10.69
N SER A 59 -1.84 14.64 -10.51
CA SER A 59 -0.51 15.20 -10.27
C SER A 59 0.50 14.82 -11.35
N LEU A 60 1.56 15.62 -11.50
CA LEU A 60 2.74 15.28 -12.30
C LEU A 60 3.24 13.88 -11.92
N CYS A 61 3.11 12.94 -12.85
CA CYS A 61 3.67 11.60 -12.74
C CYS A 61 5.18 11.70 -12.56
N ARG A 62 5.69 11.05 -11.51
CA ARG A 62 7.12 10.90 -11.25
C ARG A 62 7.38 9.46 -10.87
N PRO A 63 8.40 8.82 -11.47
CA PRO A 63 8.82 7.50 -11.04
C PRO A 63 9.14 7.49 -9.55
N GLU A 64 8.66 6.47 -8.83
CA GLU A 64 8.95 6.25 -7.41
C GLU A 64 9.14 4.76 -7.11
N CYS A 65 9.86 4.45 -6.04
CA CYS A 65 9.88 3.11 -5.46
C CYS A 65 8.69 2.92 -4.53
N VAL A 66 7.91 1.87 -4.74
CA VAL A 66 6.76 1.49 -3.89
C VAL A 66 6.94 0.06 -3.39
N CYS A 67 6.32 -0.26 -2.26
CA CYS A 67 6.30 -1.65 -1.79
C CYS A 67 5.63 -2.55 -2.82
N ILE A 68 6.13 -3.78 -2.94
CA ILE A 68 5.46 -4.82 -3.72
C ILE A 68 4.04 -5.09 -3.19
N ASP A 69 3.18 -5.63 -4.06
CA ASP A 69 1.80 -5.94 -3.69
C ASP A 69 1.73 -6.85 -2.46
N GLY A 70 0.85 -6.48 -1.52
CA GLY A 70 0.69 -7.17 -0.25
C GLY A 70 1.63 -6.69 0.87
N MET A 71 2.50 -5.72 0.59
CA MET A 71 3.36 -5.06 1.57
C MET A 71 3.04 -3.58 1.74
N VAL A 72 3.44 -3.01 2.86
CA VAL A 72 3.33 -1.59 3.21
C VAL A 72 4.55 -1.16 4.03
N ARG A 73 4.86 0.14 4.05
CA ARG A 73 5.96 0.67 4.86
C ARG A 73 5.59 0.68 6.34
N ASP A 74 6.50 0.20 7.17
CA ASP A 74 6.47 0.41 8.62
C ASP A 74 6.95 1.82 8.98
N THR A 75 7.02 2.10 10.29
CA THR A 75 7.50 3.39 10.83
C THR A 75 8.98 3.65 10.55
N ASN A 76 9.78 2.63 10.24
CA ASN A 76 11.17 2.76 9.84
C ASN A 76 11.33 3.00 8.32
N GLY A 77 10.22 3.00 7.57
CA GLY A 77 10.23 3.15 6.11
C GLY A 77 10.63 1.88 5.36
N THR A 78 10.53 0.70 6.00
CA THR A 78 10.82 -0.61 5.42
C THR A 78 9.52 -1.29 4.99
N CYS A 79 9.51 -1.89 3.80
CA CYS A 79 8.34 -2.65 3.33
C CYS A 79 8.21 -3.98 4.08
N ILE A 80 7.09 -4.15 4.78
CA ILE A 80 6.72 -5.36 5.51
C ILE A 80 5.36 -5.90 5.02
N PRO A 81 5.06 -7.20 5.21
CA PRO A 81 3.73 -7.72 4.94
C PRO A 81 2.64 -6.95 5.69
N LYS A 82 1.51 -6.66 5.03
CA LYS A 82 0.38 -5.94 5.65
C LYS A 82 -0.13 -6.57 6.95
N LYS A 83 0.00 -7.90 7.06
CA LYS A 83 -0.41 -8.66 8.26
C LYS A 83 0.52 -8.46 9.45
N ASP A 84 1.75 -8.01 9.21
CA ASP A 84 2.77 -7.79 10.24
C ASP A 84 2.68 -6.37 10.83
N CYS A 85 1.81 -5.52 10.29
CA CYS A 85 1.45 -4.25 10.92
C CYS A 85 0.79 -4.48 12.29
N LEU A 86 1.13 -3.61 13.24
CA LEU A 86 0.71 -3.76 14.64
C LEU A 86 -0.83 -3.67 14.82
N SER A 87 -1.47 -2.83 14.02
CA SER A 87 -2.91 -2.53 14.04
C SER A 87 -3.46 -2.36 12.63
N CYS A 88 -4.79 -2.40 12.48
CA CYS A 88 -5.50 -2.06 11.24
C CYS A 88 -6.67 -1.12 11.59
N ALA A 89 -6.87 -0.05 10.82
CA ALA A 89 -7.83 1.03 11.14
C ALA A 89 -7.65 1.64 12.55
N GLY A 90 -6.43 1.61 13.10
CA GLY A 90 -6.13 2.05 14.47
C GLY A 90 -6.50 1.05 15.57
N ASP A 91 -6.99 -0.14 15.21
CA ASP A 91 -7.38 -1.19 16.15
C ASP A 91 -6.26 -2.25 16.30
N PHE A 92 -5.73 -2.37 17.53
CA PHE A 92 -4.68 -3.33 17.88
C PHE A 92 -5.17 -4.78 17.93
N ASN A 93 -6.47 -4.99 18.02
CA ASN A 93 -7.10 -6.31 17.96
C ASN A 93 -7.47 -6.70 16.52
N ALA A 94 -7.16 -5.85 15.54
CA ALA A 94 -7.39 -6.10 14.13
C ALA A 94 -6.07 -6.28 13.35
N THR A 95 -6.15 -6.95 12.21
CA THR A 95 -5.05 -7.11 11.23
C THR A 95 -5.60 -6.91 9.82
N SER A 96 -4.72 -6.67 8.84
CA SER A 96 -5.15 -6.58 7.43
C SER A 96 -5.86 -7.86 7.00
N GLY A 97 -7.03 -7.69 6.36
CA GLY A 97 -7.92 -8.81 6.10
C GLY A 97 -9.03 -8.52 5.09
N CYS A 98 -10.01 -9.42 5.06
CA CYS A 98 -11.14 -9.41 4.14
C CYS A 98 -12.24 -8.42 4.58
N GLY A 99 -12.34 -8.06 5.87
CA GLY A 99 -13.40 -7.21 6.39
C GLY A 99 -14.77 -7.88 6.37
N ASN A 100 -14.78 -9.21 6.39
CA ASN A 100 -16.00 -10.00 6.36
C ASN A 100 -16.20 -10.61 7.74
N TYR A 101 -16.99 -9.92 8.54
CA TYR A 101 -17.23 -10.28 9.95
C TYR A 101 -18.36 -11.30 10.12
N CYS A 102 -18.86 -11.91 9.03
CA CYS A 102 -19.98 -12.83 9.13
C CYS A 102 -19.66 -14.07 9.99
N GLY A 103 -20.55 -14.37 10.94
CA GLY A 103 -20.38 -15.40 11.97
C GLY A 103 -19.32 -15.06 13.02
N ARG A 104 -18.76 -13.83 12.98
CA ARG A 104 -17.65 -13.35 13.80
C ARG A 104 -17.82 -11.89 14.23
N SER A 105 -19.04 -11.37 14.20
CA SER A 105 -19.40 -10.09 14.81
C SER A 105 -20.25 -10.31 16.07
N CYS A 106 -20.32 -9.32 16.96
CA CYS A 106 -21.16 -9.41 18.16
C CYS A 106 -22.63 -9.72 17.83
N SER A 107 -23.11 -9.28 16.66
CA SER A 107 -24.48 -9.57 16.19
C SER A 107 -24.73 -11.02 15.79
N ASP A 108 -23.71 -11.80 15.44
CA ASP A 108 -23.89 -13.16 14.91
C ASP A 108 -22.86 -14.20 15.39
N TYR A 109 -22.09 -13.86 16.43
CA TYR A 109 -21.04 -14.71 16.96
C TYR A 109 -21.61 -16.05 17.43
N LYS A 110 -21.08 -17.15 16.86
CA LYS A 110 -21.52 -18.54 17.12
C LYS A 110 -22.98 -18.82 16.75
N GLU A 111 -23.64 -17.98 15.96
CA GLU A 111 -24.93 -18.34 15.39
C GLU A 111 -24.81 -19.57 14.50
N VAL A 112 -25.72 -20.53 14.69
CA VAL A 112 -25.81 -21.72 13.85
C VAL A 112 -26.56 -21.42 12.55
N ASN A 113 -26.22 -22.11 11.47
CA ASN A 113 -26.84 -21.97 10.14
C ASN A 113 -26.69 -20.58 9.48
N LYS A 114 -25.67 -19.82 9.85
CA LYS A 114 -25.36 -18.55 9.20
C LYS A 114 -24.86 -18.78 7.77
N THR A 115 -25.49 -18.12 6.81
CA THR A 115 -25.03 -18.11 5.42
C THR A 115 -24.18 -16.87 5.19
N CYS A 116 -22.88 -17.07 4.99
CA CYS A 116 -21.93 -15.99 4.75
C CYS A 116 -21.59 -15.85 3.27
N TYR A 117 -21.63 -14.62 2.76
CA TYR A 117 -21.09 -14.31 1.44
C TYR A 117 -19.56 -14.34 1.49
N SER A 118 -18.89 -14.76 0.42
CA SER A 118 -17.42 -14.92 0.36
C SER A 118 -16.67 -13.68 -0.16
N GLY A 119 -17.31 -12.51 -0.19
CA GLY A 119 -16.70 -11.27 -0.67
C GLY A 119 -15.74 -10.64 0.33
N CYS A 120 -14.67 -10.04 -0.20
CA CYS A 120 -13.75 -9.20 0.56
C CYS A 120 -13.88 -7.73 0.20
N ARG A 121 -13.75 -6.88 1.23
CA ARG A 121 -13.66 -5.44 1.08
C ARG A 121 -12.20 -5.07 0.86
N TYR A 122 -11.96 -4.25 -0.16
CA TYR A 122 -10.61 -3.75 -0.45
C TYR A 122 -10.06 -2.95 0.73
N ASN A 123 -8.78 -3.15 1.04
CA ASN A 123 -8.08 -2.51 2.15
C ASN A 123 -8.83 -2.57 3.49
N SER A 124 -9.41 -3.73 3.81
CA SER A 124 -10.17 -3.92 5.04
C SER A 124 -9.37 -4.67 6.11
N CYS A 125 -9.99 -4.80 7.27
CA CYS A 125 -9.39 -5.41 8.46
C CYS A 125 -10.20 -6.63 8.88
N ASP A 126 -9.53 -7.66 9.38
CA ASP A 126 -10.17 -8.75 10.10
C ASP A 126 -9.77 -8.67 11.58
N CYS A 127 -10.65 -9.11 12.48
CA CYS A 127 -10.26 -9.28 13.87
C CYS A 127 -9.22 -10.40 14.00
N LYS A 128 -8.23 -10.19 14.87
CA LYS A 128 -7.24 -11.19 15.24
C LYS A 128 -7.93 -12.43 15.86
N PRO A 129 -7.24 -13.58 15.92
CA PRO A 129 -7.75 -14.75 16.62
C PRO A 129 -8.31 -14.38 18.02
N ASP A 130 -9.40 -15.03 18.41
CA ASP A 130 -10.14 -14.81 19.66
C ASP A 130 -10.91 -13.48 19.80
N TYR A 131 -10.75 -12.53 18.88
CA TYR A 131 -11.55 -11.31 18.83
C TYR A 131 -12.73 -11.42 17.85
N VAL A 132 -13.77 -10.63 18.11
CA VAL A 132 -14.98 -10.49 17.29
C VAL A 132 -15.26 -9.03 16.98
N TYR A 133 -15.90 -8.76 15.85
CA TYR A 133 -16.17 -7.39 15.43
C TYR A 133 -17.39 -6.82 16.14
N HIS A 134 -17.23 -5.70 16.84
CA HIS A 134 -18.35 -4.99 17.45
C HIS A 134 -19.01 -4.03 16.45
N ASP A 135 -20.24 -4.35 16.03
CA ASP A 135 -20.95 -3.61 14.97
C ASP A 135 -21.20 -2.13 15.28
N GLY A 136 -21.48 -1.79 16.54
CA GLY A 136 -21.70 -0.39 16.98
C GLY A 136 -20.42 0.43 17.12
N LEU A 137 -19.44 -0.08 17.86
CA LEU A 137 -18.16 0.58 18.14
C LEU A 137 -17.19 0.58 16.95
N LYS A 138 -17.39 -0.34 15.99
CA LYS A 138 -16.54 -0.53 14.81
C LYS A 138 -15.10 -0.94 15.16
N VAL A 139 -14.93 -1.70 16.24
CA VAL A 139 -13.65 -2.24 16.74
C VAL A 139 -13.77 -3.71 17.09
N CYS A 140 -12.65 -4.41 17.16
CA CYS A 140 -12.51 -5.80 17.55
C CYS A 140 -12.37 -5.90 19.08
N VAL A 141 -13.28 -6.65 19.69
CA VAL A 141 -13.40 -6.83 21.14
C VAL A 141 -13.39 -8.32 21.47
N LEU A 142 -13.20 -8.66 22.75
CA LEU A 142 -13.40 -10.04 23.18
C LEU A 142 -14.90 -10.36 23.12
N PRO A 143 -15.30 -11.63 22.88
CA PRO A 143 -16.71 -12.00 22.82
C PRO A 143 -17.53 -11.66 24.08
N GLU A 144 -16.88 -11.56 25.24
CA GLU A 144 -17.47 -11.15 26.53
C GLU A 144 -17.71 -9.64 26.67
N ASP A 145 -17.11 -8.84 25.78
CA ASP A 145 -17.29 -7.39 25.68
C ASP A 145 -18.31 -6.99 24.60
N CYS A 146 -19.00 -7.99 24.02
CA CYS A 146 -20.30 -7.80 23.39
C CYS A 146 -21.38 -7.68 24.49
#